data_AF-M7AHQ8-F1
#
_entry.id   AF-M7AHQ8-F1
#
_cell.length_a   1.000
_cell.length_b   1.000
_cell.length_c   1.000
_cell.angle_alpha   90.00
_cell.angle_beta   90.00
_cell.angle_gamma   90.00
#
_symmetry.space_group_name_H-M   'P 1'
#
loop_
_entity.id
_entity.type
_entity.pdbx_description
1 polymer ?
#
loop_
_entity_poly.entity_id
_entity_poly.type
_entity_poly.pdbx_seq_one_letter_code
_entity_poly.pdbx_strand_id
1 'polypeptide(L)'
;MVNCSHQELRAAGPEDAQDRGMMMPAPSPYQKLERDWQTKGRIGSLQSPQKFNNQDFTLLREYCLSRGLLFEDDTFPAHVSSIGPNLLSADKLSHLQWKRPMISMRSGSLQAYFCFSYRWMIEKNPHLIVDGVSRFDIVQGEIGDCWVLAALGSLTLQRQFLENVMPKDQGFKENYAGIFHFRFWHFGDWVDVVIDDRLPFLNERYLSVQPRSRNEFWPSLLEKAYAKLRGSYQNLHWGYISDALVDLTGGVQVQFLLQKPPPDLQEIAKAAARSQCLMGCTIPGGQSVGNVELKNGLIKGHAYTVTGATEIPYKNGWEDIIRVWNPWGHGEWRGPWSDGSPQWDRVPAEYKKDLYEDKDDGEFWISRQAFTEQFSLLCICNNTPSFLDFGDQRGTRWSLAMYVNQWARGLTAGGSNYHNGAFSRNPQYFIQVEEPDLKKYNVVVSLMRKPANNMPDAQKLFTGFLIFRFQGLKDRLPVAFFSQYKSKVLKYGFNVSTRDVTNYFFLSPGTYVVVPATSEEGQEAEFLLRIFLRIQDNHEDLKSRLSPVIPKDIPNQSQDNSSENIFLRYAKQGSDINASQLQRLLNEVFLEAQMLLDVMQPKCLSYKNYQCGFQQAKQH
;
A
#
# COMPACT_ATOMS: atom_id res chain seq x y z
N MET A 1 39.92 -2.12 -39.93
CA MET A 1 41.19 -2.49 -40.58
C MET A 1 42.08 -1.24 -40.57
N VAL A 2 43.34 -1.36 -40.18
CA VAL A 2 44.42 -0.33 -40.28
C VAL A 2 44.34 0.90 -39.33
N ASN A 3 45.51 1.26 -38.77
CA ASN A 3 45.79 2.34 -37.82
C ASN A 3 46.29 3.62 -38.51
N CYS A 4 46.26 4.74 -37.77
CA CYS A 4 47.28 5.81 -37.63
C CYS A 4 46.66 6.91 -36.71
N SER A 5 47.34 7.76 -35.93
CA SER A 5 48.72 7.90 -35.40
C SER A 5 48.68 9.12 -34.42
N HIS A 6 49.65 9.50 -33.57
CA HIS A 6 51.04 9.09 -33.33
C HIS A 6 51.50 9.62 -31.93
N GLN A 7 52.69 9.21 -31.48
CA GLN A 7 53.59 9.91 -30.52
C GLN A 7 53.37 9.76 -28.99
N GLU A 8 54.49 9.92 -28.28
CA GLU A 8 54.82 9.30 -27.00
C GLU A 8 55.31 10.30 -25.94
N LEU A 9 55.24 9.86 -24.69
CA LEU A 9 56.14 10.18 -23.57
C LEU A 9 56.31 11.65 -23.13
N ARG A 10 55.90 11.90 -21.87
CA ARG A 10 56.72 12.63 -20.89
C ARG A 10 56.30 12.28 -19.46
N ALA A 11 57.27 11.99 -18.60
CA ALA A 11 57.08 11.87 -17.17
C ALA A 11 57.32 13.23 -16.49
N ALA A 12 56.56 13.55 -15.45
CA ALA A 12 56.80 14.71 -14.59
C ALA A 12 56.14 14.56 -13.21
N GLY A 13 56.81 15.13 -12.22
CA GLY A 13 56.34 15.50 -10.88
C GLY A 13 57.50 16.23 -10.18
N PRO A 14 57.34 16.76 -8.96
CA PRO A 14 56.12 17.00 -8.18
C PRO A 14 55.89 18.52 -7.90
N GLU A 15 54.99 18.84 -6.96
CA GLU A 15 54.73 20.18 -6.36
C GLU A 15 54.07 21.23 -7.30
N ASP A 16 53.16 22.11 -6.88
CA ASP A 16 52.50 22.32 -5.57
C ASP A 16 51.14 23.01 -5.77
N ALA A 17 50.07 22.63 -5.05
CA ALA A 17 48.80 23.38 -5.02
C ALA A 17 47.91 23.00 -3.82
N GLN A 18 47.58 24.00 -2.99
CA GLN A 18 46.71 23.86 -1.82
C GLN A 18 45.24 23.73 -2.22
N ASP A 19 44.55 22.68 -1.74
CA ASP A 19 43.09 22.61 -1.78
C ASP A 19 42.48 22.69 -0.37
N ARG A 20 41.53 23.61 -0.19
CA ARG A 20 40.80 23.81 1.07
C ARG A 20 39.52 22.99 1.02
N GLY A 21 39.62 21.72 1.41
CA GLY A 21 38.47 20.82 1.49
C GLY A 21 37.34 21.35 2.38
N MET A 22 36.27 21.85 1.78
CA MET A 22 34.99 22.06 2.46
C MET A 22 34.36 20.70 2.77
N MET A 23 34.36 20.33 4.05
CA MET A 23 33.76 19.09 4.53
C MET A 23 32.22 19.21 4.49
N MET A 24 31.61 18.58 3.48
CA MET A 24 30.15 18.53 3.34
C MET A 24 29.53 17.69 4.49
N PRO A 25 28.47 18.17 5.17
CA PRO A 25 27.82 17.41 6.23
C PRO A 25 27.09 16.18 5.67
N ALA A 26 27.17 15.05 6.37
CA ALA A 26 26.49 13.83 5.99
C ALA A 26 24.95 13.97 6.05
N PRO A 27 24.19 13.33 5.14
CA PRO A 27 22.73 13.43 5.13
C PRO A 27 22.08 12.74 6.35
N SER A 28 20.98 13.33 6.82
CA SER A 28 20.19 12.88 7.97
C SER A 28 19.53 11.50 7.75
N PRO A 29 19.38 10.64 8.79
CA PRO A 29 18.68 9.36 8.68
C PRO A 29 17.18 9.46 8.34
N TYR A 30 16.56 10.63 8.55
CA TYR A 30 15.10 10.82 8.50
C TYR A 30 14.55 11.17 7.12
N GLN A 31 15.30 10.89 6.05
CA GLN A 31 14.92 11.27 4.69
C GLN A 31 15.13 10.11 3.71
N LYS A 32 14.03 9.45 3.35
CA LYS A 32 13.99 8.55 2.20
C LYS A 32 13.05 9.13 1.15
N LEU A 33 13.58 10.03 0.32
CA LEU A 33 12.98 10.29 -0.98
C LEU A 33 13.11 8.98 -1.77
N GLU A 34 12.00 8.27 -1.90
CA GLU A 34 11.98 6.95 -2.50
C GLU A 34 12.13 7.06 -4.02
N ARG A 35 13.40 7.08 -4.46
CA ARG A 35 13.79 6.96 -5.88
C ARG A 35 13.05 5.76 -6.46
N ASP A 36 12.38 5.99 -7.59
CA ASP A 36 11.62 5.06 -8.44
C ASP A 36 11.35 3.69 -7.81
N TRP A 37 10.08 3.35 -7.58
CA TRP A 37 9.65 2.03 -7.11
C TRP A 37 10.06 0.86 -8.02
N GLN A 38 10.55 1.17 -9.24
CA GLN A 38 11.19 0.25 -10.19
C GLN A 38 12.74 0.29 -10.17
N THR A 39 13.39 0.90 -9.17
CA THR A 39 14.86 0.86 -9.04
C THR A 39 15.30 -0.59 -8.84
N LYS A 40 15.93 -1.16 -9.88
CA LYS A 40 16.55 -2.50 -9.84
C LYS A 40 17.48 -2.58 -8.63
N GLY A 41 17.21 -3.52 -7.72
CA GLY A 41 18.05 -3.82 -6.56
C GLY A 41 17.67 -3.12 -5.24
N ARG A 42 16.61 -2.29 -5.19
CA ARG A 42 16.10 -1.78 -3.91
C ARG A 42 15.28 -2.85 -3.18
N ILE A 43 15.61 -3.14 -1.92
CA ILE A 43 14.75 -3.95 -1.03
C ILE A 43 13.36 -3.31 -0.92
N GLY A 44 12.32 -4.12 -1.13
CA GLY A 44 10.92 -3.71 -1.24
C GLY A 44 10.49 -3.32 -2.66
N SER A 45 11.36 -3.42 -3.68
CA SER A 45 10.90 -3.38 -5.07
C SER A 45 10.31 -4.72 -5.49
N LEU A 46 9.58 -4.75 -6.60
CA LEU A 46 9.01 -5.98 -7.16
C LEU A 46 10.09 -7.04 -7.51
N GLN A 47 11.31 -6.62 -7.82
CA GLN A 47 12.44 -7.52 -8.12
C GLN A 47 13.21 -7.97 -6.87
N SER A 48 13.00 -7.33 -5.72
CA SER A 48 13.63 -7.66 -4.45
C SER A 48 12.63 -7.40 -3.30
N PRO A 49 11.52 -8.16 -3.24
CA PRO A 49 10.49 -7.93 -2.25
C PRO A 49 11.01 -8.18 -0.83
N GLN A 50 10.45 -7.50 0.16
CA GLN A 50 10.73 -7.73 1.56
C GLN A 50 10.21 -9.10 2.00
N LYS A 51 11.01 -9.83 2.76
CA LYS A 51 10.64 -11.16 3.28
C LYS A 51 9.74 -11.02 4.50
N PHE A 52 8.46 -11.37 4.38
CA PHE A 52 7.55 -11.31 5.52
C PHE A 52 8.01 -12.27 6.63
N ASN A 53 7.99 -11.81 7.88
CA ASN A 53 8.51 -12.54 9.05
C ASN A 53 9.93 -13.11 8.87
N ASN A 54 10.77 -12.50 8.01
CA ASN A 54 12.10 -12.96 7.61
C ASN A 54 12.15 -14.36 6.94
N GLN A 55 11.02 -14.88 6.44
CA GLN A 55 10.95 -16.16 5.76
C GLN A 55 11.42 -16.04 4.30
N ASP A 56 12.26 -16.98 3.84
CA ASP A 56 12.72 -17.07 2.45
C ASP A 56 12.14 -18.34 1.82
N PHE A 57 11.30 -18.18 0.79
CA PHE A 57 10.64 -19.28 0.10
C PHE A 57 11.63 -20.35 -0.41
N THR A 58 12.70 -19.92 -1.09
CA THR A 58 13.68 -20.81 -1.71
C THR A 58 14.43 -21.60 -0.65
N LEU A 59 14.99 -20.94 0.36
CA LEU A 59 15.76 -21.59 1.42
C LEU A 59 14.89 -22.54 2.26
N LEU A 60 13.65 -22.15 2.59
CA LEU A 60 12.73 -22.99 3.35
C LEU A 60 12.28 -24.21 2.54
N ARG A 61 12.03 -24.04 1.23
CA ARG A 61 11.71 -25.15 0.32
C ARG A 61 12.87 -26.12 0.18
N GLU A 62 14.08 -25.63 -0.08
CA GLU A 62 15.30 -26.44 -0.19
C GLU A 62 15.58 -27.21 1.11
N TYR A 63 15.43 -26.55 2.27
CA TYR A 63 15.55 -27.20 3.58
C TYR A 63 14.55 -28.36 3.73
N CYS A 64 13.27 -28.13 3.42
CA CYS A 64 12.24 -29.17 3.53
C CYS A 64 12.48 -30.33 2.55
N LEU A 65 12.83 -30.03 1.30
CA LEU A 65 13.17 -31.04 0.27
C LEU A 65 14.38 -31.89 0.68
N SER A 66 15.45 -31.26 1.19
CA SER A 66 16.67 -31.96 1.63
C SER A 66 16.45 -32.95 2.77
N ARG A 67 15.39 -32.74 3.57
CA ARG A 67 15.02 -33.58 4.72
C ARG A 67 13.81 -34.49 4.46
N GLY A 68 13.17 -34.39 3.29
CA GLY A 68 11.93 -35.10 2.99
C GLY A 68 10.74 -34.69 3.87
N LEU A 69 10.72 -33.43 4.33
CA LEU A 69 9.68 -32.86 5.17
C LEU A 69 8.69 -32.03 4.34
N LEU A 70 7.48 -31.81 4.90
CA LEU A 70 6.58 -30.76 4.44
C LEU A 70 6.74 -29.55 5.35
N PHE A 71 6.72 -28.35 4.77
CA PHE A 71 6.83 -27.09 5.50
C PHE A 71 5.63 -26.89 6.41
N GLU A 72 5.90 -26.46 7.64
CA GLU A 72 4.90 -26.02 8.61
C GLU A 72 5.24 -24.58 9.02
N ASP A 73 4.27 -23.68 8.86
CA ASP A 73 4.48 -22.26 9.08
C ASP A 73 4.24 -21.87 10.54
N ASP A 74 5.30 -21.90 11.34
CA ASP A 74 5.27 -21.48 12.75
C ASP A 74 4.79 -20.03 12.95
N THR A 75 4.87 -19.20 11.91
CA THR A 75 4.46 -17.79 11.97
C THR A 75 2.99 -17.56 11.59
N PHE A 76 2.31 -18.60 11.08
CA PHE A 76 0.86 -18.61 10.84
C PHE A 76 0.33 -20.04 11.02
N PRO A 77 0.36 -20.56 12.27
CA PRO A 77 0.17 -21.97 12.56
C PRO A 77 -1.23 -22.47 12.20
N ALA A 78 -1.36 -23.76 11.98
CA ALA A 78 -2.63 -24.46 11.77
C ALA A 78 -3.45 -24.56 13.08
N HIS A 79 -3.89 -23.42 13.59
CA HIS A 79 -4.46 -23.23 14.93
C HIS A 79 -5.50 -22.10 14.95
N VAL A 80 -6.35 -22.07 15.98
CA VAL A 80 -7.44 -21.08 16.13
C VAL A 80 -6.93 -19.62 16.19
N SER A 81 -5.68 -19.40 16.58
CA SER A 81 -5.03 -18.07 16.54
C SER A 81 -4.97 -17.47 15.15
N SER A 82 -4.80 -18.29 14.10
CA SER A 82 -4.73 -17.85 12.71
C SER A 82 -6.12 -17.63 12.09
N ILE A 83 -7.16 -18.21 12.70
CA ILE A 83 -8.56 -17.89 12.38
C ILE A 83 -8.97 -16.57 13.03
N GLY A 84 -8.64 -16.40 14.31
CA GLY A 84 -9.04 -15.26 15.15
C GLY A 84 -10.23 -15.60 16.05
N PRO A 85 -10.24 -15.16 17.33
CA PRO A 85 -11.15 -15.66 18.36
C PRO A 85 -12.61 -15.20 18.22
N ASN A 86 -12.88 -14.16 17.42
CA ASN A 86 -14.20 -13.53 17.27
C ASN A 86 -14.86 -13.85 15.92
N LEU A 87 -14.17 -14.55 14.99
CA LEU A 87 -14.74 -14.88 13.67
C LEU A 87 -15.81 -15.98 13.77
N LEU A 88 -15.64 -16.92 14.71
CA LEU A 88 -16.51 -18.07 14.92
C LEU A 88 -16.82 -18.23 16.42
N SER A 89 -17.91 -18.93 16.75
CA SER A 89 -18.18 -19.33 18.13
C SER A 89 -17.12 -20.34 18.64
N ALA A 90 -16.90 -20.38 19.95
CA ALA A 90 -15.97 -21.33 20.57
C ALA A 90 -16.32 -22.80 20.23
N ASP A 91 -17.61 -23.11 20.11
CA ASP A 91 -18.14 -24.40 19.63
C ASP A 91 -17.66 -24.72 18.20
N LYS A 92 -17.90 -23.83 17.24
CA LYS A 92 -17.39 -23.97 15.86
C LYS A 92 -15.87 -24.08 15.81
N LEU A 93 -15.14 -23.30 16.61
CA LEU A 93 -13.67 -23.36 16.70
C LEU A 93 -13.16 -24.73 17.20
N SER A 94 -13.91 -25.43 18.05
CA SER A 94 -13.54 -26.78 18.52
C SER A 94 -13.65 -27.85 17.42
N HIS A 95 -14.43 -27.59 16.37
CA HIS A 95 -14.62 -28.46 15.22
C HIS A 95 -13.75 -28.10 14.00
N LEU A 96 -12.88 -27.09 14.15
CA LEU A 96 -11.96 -26.65 13.11
C LEU A 96 -10.89 -27.72 12.83
N GLN A 97 -10.68 -28.04 11.55
CA GLN A 97 -9.62 -28.92 11.09
C GLN A 97 -8.75 -28.22 10.04
N TRP A 98 -7.46 -28.53 10.00
CA TRP A 98 -6.55 -28.01 8.98
C TRP A 98 -6.05 -29.15 8.11
N LYS A 99 -6.26 -29.05 6.79
CA LYS A 99 -5.99 -30.14 5.83
C LYS A 99 -5.14 -29.63 4.66
N ARG A 100 -4.20 -30.45 4.18
CA ARG A 100 -3.42 -30.14 2.96
C ARG A 100 -4.14 -30.69 1.72
N PRO A 101 -4.08 -30.00 0.57
CA PRO A 101 -4.51 -30.54 -0.73
C PRO A 101 -3.75 -31.80 -1.17
N MET A 102 -2.55 -32.05 -0.64
CA MET A 102 -1.75 -33.22 -0.99
C MET A 102 -1.22 -33.96 0.24
N ILE A 103 -1.42 -35.28 0.27
CA ILE A 103 -0.67 -36.20 1.14
C ILE A 103 0.26 -37.02 0.25
N SER A 104 1.55 -36.72 0.29
CA SER A 104 2.56 -37.44 -0.49
C SER A 104 2.83 -38.82 0.13
N MET A 105 2.32 -39.88 -0.49
CA MET A 105 2.70 -41.25 -0.15
C MET A 105 4.14 -41.56 -0.62
N ARG A 106 5.14 -41.01 0.06
CA ARG A 106 6.51 -41.55 -0.03
C ARG A 106 6.70 -42.69 0.97
N SER A 107 6.72 -43.89 0.41
CA SER A 107 7.09 -45.15 1.05
C SER A 107 8.21 -45.01 2.08
N GLY A 108 7.95 -45.44 3.33
CA GLY A 108 9.00 -45.86 4.26
C GLY A 108 9.18 -45.08 5.57
N SER A 109 8.61 -43.88 5.75
CA SER A 109 8.74 -43.17 7.03
C SER A 109 7.64 -43.56 8.04
N LEU A 110 8.02 -43.75 9.31
CA LEU A 110 7.08 -44.07 10.40
C LEU A 110 6.02 -42.97 10.62
N GLN A 111 6.30 -41.73 10.20
CA GLN A 111 5.33 -40.63 10.20
C GLN A 111 4.12 -40.90 9.29
N ALA A 112 4.30 -41.68 8.20
CA ALA A 112 3.22 -42.03 7.29
C ALA A 112 2.18 -42.98 7.92
N TYR A 113 2.59 -43.81 8.90
CA TYR A 113 1.69 -44.77 9.55
C TYR A 113 0.61 -44.10 10.42
N PHE A 114 0.90 -42.97 11.08
CA PHE A 114 -0.11 -42.21 11.81
C PHE A 114 -1.08 -41.45 10.89
N CYS A 115 -0.76 -41.29 9.60
CA CYS A 115 -1.64 -40.64 8.63
C CYS A 115 -2.78 -41.54 8.11
N PHE A 116 -2.68 -42.86 8.33
CA PHE A 116 -3.67 -43.84 7.82
C PHE A 116 -5.07 -43.78 8.46
N SER A 117 -5.25 -43.03 9.56
CA SER A 117 -6.58 -42.83 10.17
C SER A 117 -7.47 -41.84 9.39
N TYR A 118 -6.89 -41.01 8.52
CA TYR A 118 -7.61 -39.94 7.81
C TYR A 118 -8.12 -40.42 6.44
N ARG A 119 -9.22 -41.18 6.48
CA ARG A 119 -9.96 -41.78 5.33
C ARG A 119 -10.51 -40.76 4.31
N TRP A 120 -10.35 -39.45 4.54
CA TRP A 120 -11.06 -38.36 3.86
C TRP A 120 -10.05 -37.40 3.22
N MET A 121 -9.57 -37.79 2.04
CA MET A 121 -8.55 -37.06 1.28
C MET A 121 -9.19 -35.96 0.43
N ILE A 122 -8.51 -34.81 0.34
CA ILE A 122 -8.74 -33.85 -0.75
C ILE A 122 -8.00 -34.39 -1.97
N GLU A 123 -8.76 -34.80 -2.98
CA GLU A 123 -8.37 -34.95 -4.39
C GLU A 123 -7.24 -35.91 -4.80
N LYS A 124 -7.33 -36.40 -6.03
CA LYS A 124 -6.20 -37.01 -6.75
C LYS A 124 -5.67 -35.97 -7.74
N ASN A 125 -4.36 -35.69 -7.70
CA ASN A 125 -3.67 -34.76 -8.62
C ASN A 125 -4.03 -33.26 -8.39
N PRO A 126 -3.69 -32.67 -7.23
CA PRO A 126 -3.86 -31.24 -6.97
C PRO A 126 -2.98 -30.38 -7.87
N HIS A 127 -3.47 -29.21 -8.23
CA HIS A 127 -2.80 -28.20 -9.06
C HIS A 127 -2.90 -26.84 -8.39
N LEU A 128 -1.90 -25.97 -8.62
CA LEU A 128 -2.03 -24.58 -8.19
C LEU A 128 -3.05 -23.86 -9.09
N ILE A 129 -2.90 -24.04 -10.40
CA ILE A 129 -3.72 -23.44 -11.47
C ILE A 129 -4.12 -24.55 -12.45
N VAL A 130 -5.35 -24.53 -12.97
CA VAL A 130 -5.88 -25.44 -13.99
C VAL A 130 -6.42 -24.60 -15.16
N ASP A 131 -5.89 -24.80 -16.37
CA ASP A 131 -6.30 -24.12 -17.62
C ASP A 131 -6.26 -22.57 -17.65
N GLY A 132 -5.74 -21.95 -16.59
CA GLY A 132 -5.54 -20.50 -16.48
C GLY A 132 -6.04 -19.99 -15.13
N VAL A 133 -5.88 -18.70 -14.87
CA VAL A 133 -6.43 -18.06 -13.66
C VAL A 133 -7.67 -17.28 -14.06
N SER A 134 -8.81 -17.60 -13.45
CA SER A 134 -10.12 -17.02 -13.77
C SER A 134 -10.88 -16.61 -12.52
N ARG A 135 -11.66 -15.54 -12.61
CA ARG A 135 -12.61 -15.13 -11.56
C ARG A 135 -13.57 -16.27 -11.18
N PHE A 136 -13.91 -17.12 -12.14
CA PHE A 136 -14.82 -18.26 -11.94
C PHE A 136 -14.22 -19.40 -11.10
N ASP A 137 -12.93 -19.36 -10.78
CA ASP A 137 -12.28 -20.32 -9.87
C ASP A 137 -12.61 -20.02 -8.41
N ILE A 138 -13.05 -18.79 -8.13
CA ILE A 138 -13.34 -18.23 -6.79
C ILE A 138 -14.81 -18.49 -6.42
N VAL A 139 -15.04 -19.10 -5.26
CA VAL A 139 -16.36 -19.16 -4.60
C VAL A 139 -16.19 -18.79 -3.13
N GLN A 140 -16.84 -17.71 -2.68
CA GLN A 140 -16.74 -17.26 -1.29
C GLN A 140 -17.19 -18.33 -0.27
N GLY A 141 -16.42 -18.48 0.81
CA GLY A 141 -16.72 -19.36 1.95
C GLY A 141 -17.64 -18.72 3.01
N GLU A 142 -17.54 -19.15 4.27
CA GLU A 142 -18.31 -18.56 5.39
C GLU A 142 -17.75 -17.19 5.84
N ILE A 143 -16.54 -16.82 5.42
CA ILE A 143 -15.91 -15.55 5.80
C ILE A 143 -16.53 -14.39 5.00
N GLY A 144 -16.89 -13.31 5.71
CA GLY A 144 -17.36 -12.05 5.11
C GLY A 144 -16.25 -11.20 4.46
N ASP A 145 -15.42 -11.78 3.61
CA ASP A 145 -14.25 -11.15 2.97
C ASP A 145 -14.46 -10.83 1.48
N CYS A 146 -15.72 -10.75 1.02
CA CYS A 146 -16.12 -10.40 -0.35
C CYS A 146 -15.32 -9.27 -1.02
N TRP A 147 -14.85 -8.29 -0.25
CA TRP A 147 -14.03 -7.16 -0.70
C TRP A 147 -12.64 -7.60 -1.20
N VAL A 148 -12.05 -8.66 -0.64
CA VAL A 148 -10.84 -9.32 -1.12
C VAL A 148 -11.16 -10.09 -2.38
N LEU A 149 -12.17 -10.94 -2.34
CA LEU A 149 -12.52 -11.84 -3.45
C LEU A 149 -12.96 -11.09 -4.73
N ALA A 150 -13.68 -9.97 -4.58
CA ALA A 150 -14.00 -9.06 -5.69
C ALA A 150 -12.76 -8.34 -6.25
N ALA A 151 -11.75 -8.06 -5.41
CA ALA A 151 -10.48 -7.53 -5.90
C ALA A 151 -9.68 -8.61 -6.65
N LEU A 152 -9.69 -9.86 -6.16
CA LEU A 152 -9.09 -11.01 -6.85
C LEU A 152 -9.77 -11.31 -8.19
N GLY A 153 -11.10 -11.27 -8.28
CA GLY A 153 -11.84 -11.39 -9.54
C GLY A 153 -11.47 -10.31 -10.57
N SER A 154 -11.12 -9.11 -10.10
CA SER A 154 -10.60 -8.05 -10.98
C SER A 154 -9.13 -8.29 -11.38
N LEU A 155 -8.33 -8.89 -10.50
CA LEU A 155 -6.92 -9.23 -10.74
C LEU A 155 -6.77 -10.30 -11.83
N THR A 156 -7.67 -11.30 -11.89
CA THR A 156 -7.60 -12.36 -12.92
C THR A 156 -7.71 -11.83 -14.34
N LEU A 157 -8.36 -10.67 -14.53
CA LEU A 157 -8.48 -10.01 -15.83
C LEU A 157 -7.18 -9.29 -16.25
N GLN A 158 -6.29 -8.99 -15.30
CA GLN A 158 -5.13 -8.13 -15.51
C GLN A 158 -3.81 -8.87 -15.25
N ARG A 159 -3.38 -9.63 -16.26
CA ARG A 159 -2.17 -10.46 -16.24
C ARG A 159 -0.92 -9.73 -15.73
N GLN A 160 -0.75 -8.44 -16.07
CA GLN A 160 0.40 -7.62 -15.62
C GLN A 160 0.49 -7.47 -14.10
N PHE A 161 -0.63 -7.56 -13.38
CA PHE A 161 -0.68 -7.50 -11.93
C PHE A 161 -0.68 -8.90 -11.31
N LEU A 162 -1.39 -9.85 -11.93
CA LEU A 162 -1.43 -11.23 -11.48
C LEU A 162 -0.03 -11.86 -11.41
N GLU A 163 0.82 -11.65 -12.43
CA GLU A 163 2.20 -12.16 -12.44
C GLU A 163 3.11 -11.51 -11.39
N ASN A 164 2.72 -10.35 -10.83
CA ASN A 164 3.43 -9.74 -9.71
C ASN A 164 3.05 -10.40 -8.38
N VAL A 165 1.76 -10.66 -8.19
CA VAL A 165 1.18 -11.25 -6.97
C VAL A 165 1.46 -12.75 -6.83
N MET A 166 1.45 -13.47 -7.96
CA MET A 166 1.57 -14.93 -8.00
C MET A 166 2.80 -15.37 -8.81
N PRO A 167 3.95 -15.60 -8.14
CA PRO A 167 5.13 -16.17 -8.77
C PRO A 167 4.84 -17.56 -9.37
N LYS A 168 5.55 -17.89 -10.46
CA LYS A 168 5.32 -19.10 -11.28
C LYS A 168 6.23 -20.27 -10.92
N ASP A 169 7.17 -20.08 -10.00
CA ASP A 169 8.19 -21.05 -9.60
C ASP A 169 7.72 -21.99 -8.46
N GLN A 170 6.40 -22.20 -8.36
CA GLN A 170 5.73 -22.97 -7.30
C GLN A 170 4.60 -23.84 -7.86
N GLY A 171 4.28 -24.93 -7.15
CA GLY A 171 3.24 -25.88 -7.56
C GLY A 171 3.27 -27.19 -6.75
N PHE A 172 2.31 -28.07 -7.04
CA PHE A 172 2.17 -29.38 -6.37
C PHE A 172 2.92 -30.54 -7.03
N LYS A 173 3.53 -30.32 -8.21
CA LYS A 173 4.17 -31.38 -9.01
C LYS A 173 5.68 -31.45 -8.78
N GLU A 174 6.41 -30.45 -9.26
CA GLU A 174 7.86 -30.37 -9.15
C GLU A 174 8.26 -29.68 -7.86
N ASN A 175 9.27 -30.21 -7.17
CA ASN A 175 9.84 -29.61 -5.96
C ASN A 175 8.81 -29.29 -4.85
N TYR A 176 7.70 -30.04 -4.80
CA TYR A 176 6.66 -29.88 -3.78
C TYR A 176 7.19 -30.24 -2.39
N ALA A 177 7.04 -29.28 -1.46
CA ALA A 177 7.35 -29.45 -0.05
C ALA A 177 6.27 -28.84 0.86
N GLY A 178 5.01 -28.75 0.40
CA GLY A 178 3.91 -28.17 1.17
C GLY A 178 4.08 -26.67 1.49
N ILE A 179 4.80 -25.94 0.63
CA ILE A 179 5.19 -24.53 0.78
C ILE A 179 4.86 -23.75 -0.50
N PHE A 180 4.29 -22.55 -0.33
CA PHE A 180 3.90 -21.63 -1.39
C PHE A 180 4.24 -20.19 -0.97
N HIS A 181 4.22 -19.25 -1.91
CA HIS A 181 4.39 -17.83 -1.59
C HIS A 181 3.62 -16.90 -2.56
N PHE A 182 3.21 -15.76 -2.03
CA PHE A 182 2.49 -14.72 -2.77
C PHE A 182 3.04 -13.35 -2.41
N ARG A 183 2.89 -12.39 -3.31
CA ARG A 183 3.41 -11.03 -3.13
C ARG A 183 2.28 -10.03 -3.03
N PHE A 184 2.40 -9.15 -2.05
CA PHE A 184 1.46 -8.06 -1.85
C PHE A 184 2.23 -6.76 -1.73
N TRP A 185 1.65 -5.67 -2.22
CA TRP A 185 2.14 -4.34 -1.92
C TRP A 185 1.63 -3.92 -0.54
N HIS A 186 2.54 -3.45 0.31
CA HIS A 186 2.27 -3.11 1.71
C HIS A 186 2.95 -1.78 2.04
N PHE A 187 2.16 -0.70 2.08
CA PHE A 187 2.59 0.63 2.53
C PHE A 187 3.84 1.22 1.86
N GLY A 188 4.08 0.90 0.59
CA GLY A 188 5.17 1.43 -0.23
C GLY A 188 6.09 0.36 -0.81
N ASP A 189 6.19 -0.80 -0.15
CA ASP A 189 7.08 -1.90 -0.51
C ASP A 189 6.30 -3.14 -0.97
N TRP A 190 6.85 -3.90 -1.92
CA TRP A 190 6.40 -5.26 -2.20
C TRP A 190 6.94 -6.22 -1.14
N VAL A 191 6.07 -7.09 -0.64
CA VAL A 191 6.33 -8.05 0.44
C VAL A 191 6.02 -9.46 -0.06
N ASP A 192 6.97 -10.38 0.08
CA ASP A 192 6.87 -11.81 -0.25
C ASP A 192 6.42 -12.57 1.00
N VAL A 193 5.25 -13.19 0.93
CA VAL A 193 4.58 -13.88 2.04
C VAL A 193 4.58 -15.37 1.76
N VAL A 194 5.46 -16.09 2.46
CA VAL A 194 5.53 -17.55 2.48
C VAL A 194 4.38 -18.12 3.31
N ILE A 195 3.79 -19.24 2.88
CA ILE A 195 2.81 -20.03 3.65
C ILE A 195 3.03 -21.53 3.45
N ASP A 196 2.52 -22.35 4.38
CA ASP A 196 2.24 -23.76 4.09
C ASP A 196 0.85 -23.93 3.43
N ASP A 197 0.59 -25.11 2.86
CA ASP A 197 -0.66 -25.42 2.16
C ASP A 197 -1.78 -26.01 3.03
N ARG A 198 -1.69 -25.94 4.37
CA ARG A 198 -2.79 -26.35 5.26
C ARG A 198 -3.94 -25.32 5.17
N LEU A 199 -5.12 -25.74 4.73
CA LEU A 199 -6.32 -24.90 4.62
C LEU A 199 -7.33 -25.23 5.74
N PRO A 200 -8.12 -24.24 6.22
CA PRO A 200 -9.07 -24.43 7.29
C PRO A 200 -10.42 -25.00 6.82
N PHE A 201 -10.88 -26.04 7.50
CA PHE A 201 -12.15 -26.71 7.28
C PHE A 201 -13.02 -26.66 8.54
N LEU A 202 -14.31 -26.43 8.35
CA LEU A 202 -15.35 -26.54 9.37
C LEU A 202 -16.39 -27.56 8.87
N ASN A 203 -16.65 -28.61 9.66
CA ASN A 203 -17.64 -29.65 9.32
C ASN A 203 -17.47 -30.22 7.89
N GLU A 204 -16.23 -30.56 7.52
CA GLU A 204 -15.84 -31.07 6.19
C GLU A 204 -16.06 -30.11 5.01
N ARG A 205 -16.31 -28.82 5.26
CA ARG A 205 -16.41 -27.75 4.25
C ARG A 205 -15.28 -26.75 4.41
N TYR A 206 -14.90 -26.09 3.31
CA TYR A 206 -13.98 -24.94 3.38
C TYR A 206 -14.58 -23.86 4.28
N LEU A 207 -13.81 -23.38 5.24
CA LEU A 207 -14.19 -22.21 6.04
C LEU A 207 -14.04 -20.93 5.19
N SER A 208 -12.93 -20.85 4.48
CA SER A 208 -12.50 -19.73 3.65
C SER A 208 -12.83 -19.98 2.16
N VAL A 209 -12.31 -19.19 1.22
CA VAL A 209 -12.65 -19.30 -0.22
C VAL A 209 -12.50 -20.75 -0.72
N GLN A 210 -13.59 -21.25 -1.28
CA GLN A 210 -13.67 -22.56 -1.90
C GLN A 210 -13.25 -22.44 -3.37
N PRO A 211 -12.42 -23.36 -3.90
CA PRO A 211 -12.17 -23.42 -5.32
C PRO A 211 -13.37 -24.03 -6.06
N ARG A 212 -13.77 -23.44 -7.18
CA ARG A 212 -14.83 -23.96 -8.07
C ARG A 212 -14.44 -25.32 -8.65
N SER A 213 -13.21 -25.39 -9.17
CA SER A 213 -12.56 -26.62 -9.64
C SER A 213 -12.02 -27.38 -8.44
N ARG A 214 -12.40 -28.65 -8.31
CA ARG A 214 -12.11 -29.46 -7.13
C ARG A 214 -10.61 -29.62 -6.83
N ASN A 215 -9.78 -29.68 -7.87
CA ASN A 215 -8.34 -29.94 -7.81
C ASN A 215 -7.46 -28.69 -7.98
N GLU A 216 -8.02 -27.49 -7.90
CA GLU A 216 -7.32 -26.21 -8.06
C GLU A 216 -7.26 -25.44 -6.74
N PHE A 217 -6.13 -24.80 -6.42
CA PHE A 217 -5.91 -24.28 -5.06
C PHE A 217 -5.35 -22.86 -4.98
N TRP A 218 -5.11 -22.16 -6.10
CA TRP A 218 -4.62 -20.78 -6.05
C TRP A 218 -5.51 -19.82 -5.26
N PRO A 219 -6.88 -19.87 -5.28
CA PRO A 219 -7.69 -18.90 -4.55
C PRO A 219 -7.48 -19.02 -3.05
N SER A 220 -7.60 -20.24 -2.51
CA SER A 220 -7.51 -20.53 -1.08
C SER A 220 -6.10 -20.31 -0.52
N LEU A 221 -5.06 -20.57 -1.31
CA LEU A 221 -3.68 -20.31 -0.91
C LEU A 221 -3.34 -18.81 -0.94
N LEU A 222 -3.83 -18.05 -1.93
CA LEU A 222 -3.60 -16.61 -2.00
C LEU A 222 -4.35 -15.89 -0.87
N GLU A 223 -5.63 -16.23 -0.65
CA GLU A 223 -6.43 -15.74 0.46
C GLU A 223 -5.78 -16.07 1.82
N LYS A 224 -5.25 -17.28 2.02
CA LYS A 224 -4.46 -17.63 3.23
C LYS A 224 -3.23 -16.73 3.40
N ALA A 225 -2.47 -16.47 2.33
CA ALA A 225 -1.31 -15.60 2.39
C ALA A 225 -1.70 -14.14 2.72
N TYR A 226 -2.84 -13.67 2.21
CA TYR A 226 -3.39 -12.37 2.57
C TYR A 226 -3.90 -12.33 4.02
N ALA A 227 -4.58 -13.38 4.50
CA ALA A 227 -4.98 -13.53 5.90
C ALA A 227 -3.76 -13.48 6.84
N LYS A 228 -2.66 -14.12 6.46
CA LYS A 228 -1.36 -14.07 7.16
C LYS A 228 -0.76 -12.66 7.17
N LEU A 229 -0.72 -11.96 6.04
CA LEU A 229 -0.25 -10.56 5.96
C LEU A 229 -1.08 -9.64 6.88
N ARG A 230 -2.38 -9.90 6.98
CA ARG A 230 -3.33 -9.18 7.84
C ARG A 230 -3.40 -9.75 9.27
N GLY A 231 -2.61 -10.76 9.61
CA GLY A 231 -2.46 -11.36 10.94
C GLY A 231 -3.46 -12.47 11.31
N SER A 232 -4.66 -12.52 10.71
CA SER A 232 -5.61 -13.63 10.86
C SER A 232 -6.73 -13.56 9.81
N TYR A 233 -7.45 -14.65 9.60
CA TYR A 233 -8.67 -14.67 8.76
C TYR A 233 -9.76 -13.73 9.28
N GLN A 234 -9.90 -13.55 10.60
CA GLN A 234 -10.81 -12.57 11.20
C GLN A 234 -10.54 -11.15 10.71
N ASN A 235 -9.27 -10.81 10.42
CA ASN A 235 -8.89 -9.48 9.93
C ASN A 235 -9.18 -9.28 8.44
N LEU A 236 -9.72 -10.30 7.75
CA LEU A 236 -10.36 -10.19 6.44
C LEU A 236 -11.89 -10.03 6.53
N HIS A 237 -12.49 -10.32 7.69
CA HIS A 237 -13.93 -10.20 7.89
C HIS A 237 -14.34 -8.73 7.93
N TRP A 238 -15.02 -8.29 6.87
CA TRP A 238 -15.28 -6.89 6.52
C TRP A 238 -14.04 -6.08 6.14
N GLY A 239 -14.20 -5.20 5.14
CA GLY A 239 -13.14 -4.32 4.66
C GLY A 239 -13.58 -3.54 3.43
N TYR A 240 -12.68 -2.71 2.91
CA TYR A 240 -12.94 -1.88 1.73
C TYR A 240 -12.24 -2.48 0.51
N ILE A 241 -12.98 -2.71 -0.58
CA ILE A 241 -12.42 -3.25 -1.83
C ILE A 241 -11.23 -2.43 -2.35
N SER A 242 -11.23 -1.12 -2.13
CA SER A 242 -10.11 -0.21 -2.42
C SER A 242 -8.80 -0.60 -1.73
N ASP A 243 -8.87 -1.22 -0.55
CA ASP A 243 -7.68 -1.65 0.18
C ASP A 243 -7.05 -2.87 -0.49
N ALA A 244 -7.84 -3.90 -0.82
CA ALA A 244 -7.34 -5.07 -1.53
C ALA A 244 -6.86 -4.72 -2.94
N LEU A 245 -7.57 -3.82 -3.65
CA LEU A 245 -7.15 -3.31 -4.96
C LEU A 245 -5.76 -2.67 -4.93
N VAL A 246 -5.43 -1.89 -3.89
CA VAL A 246 -4.09 -1.32 -3.72
C VAL A 246 -3.07 -2.38 -3.29
N ASP A 247 -3.43 -3.29 -2.38
CA ASP A 247 -2.51 -4.33 -1.89
C ASP A 247 -2.14 -5.36 -2.97
N LEU A 248 -2.99 -5.57 -3.97
CA LEU A 248 -2.72 -6.45 -5.12
C LEU A 248 -1.99 -5.78 -6.28
N THR A 249 -1.82 -4.44 -6.27
CA THR A 249 -1.28 -3.69 -7.42
C THR A 249 -0.11 -2.75 -7.09
N GLY A 250 -0.07 -2.21 -5.88
CA GLY A 250 0.73 -1.03 -5.54
C GLY A 250 0.25 0.28 -6.17
N GLY A 251 -0.84 0.23 -6.93
CA GLY A 251 -1.40 1.35 -7.67
C GLY A 251 -2.15 2.36 -6.82
N VAL A 252 -2.73 3.37 -7.48
CA VAL A 252 -3.64 4.34 -6.89
C VAL A 252 -5.08 3.96 -7.19
N GLN A 253 -5.95 4.12 -6.20
CA GLN A 253 -7.38 3.84 -6.30
C GLN A 253 -8.18 5.14 -6.25
N VAL A 254 -9.21 5.27 -7.08
CA VAL A 254 -10.16 6.39 -7.06
C VAL A 254 -11.57 5.85 -6.90
N GLN A 255 -12.34 6.48 -6.02
CA GLN A 255 -13.72 6.10 -5.73
C GLN A 255 -14.71 7.14 -6.27
N PHE A 256 -15.72 6.65 -6.97
CA PHE A 256 -16.80 7.45 -7.55
C PHE A 256 -18.10 7.12 -6.83
N LEU A 257 -18.72 8.13 -6.21
CA LEU A 257 -20.02 7.99 -5.55
C LEU A 257 -21.12 7.97 -6.61
N LEU A 258 -21.75 6.82 -6.82
CA LEU A 258 -22.68 6.59 -7.92
C LEU A 258 -24.04 7.31 -7.74
N GLN A 259 -24.36 7.71 -6.51
CA GLN A 259 -25.50 8.58 -6.19
C GLN A 259 -25.28 10.05 -6.61
N LYS A 260 -24.03 10.46 -6.82
CA LYS A 260 -23.61 11.81 -7.27
C LYS A 260 -22.40 11.68 -8.21
N PRO A 261 -22.56 11.02 -9.37
CA PRO A 261 -21.46 10.70 -10.24
C PRO A 261 -20.90 11.98 -10.90
N PRO A 262 -19.61 12.04 -11.24
CA PRO A 262 -19.11 13.07 -12.14
C PRO A 262 -19.81 12.93 -13.51
N PRO A 263 -19.96 14.03 -14.28
CA PRO A 263 -20.61 13.97 -15.60
C PRO A 263 -19.88 12.99 -16.54
N ASP A 264 -18.56 12.91 -16.42
CA ASP A 264 -17.67 12.12 -17.29
C ASP A 264 -17.46 10.66 -16.79
N LEU A 265 -18.33 10.15 -15.90
CA LEU A 265 -18.18 8.81 -15.31
C LEU A 265 -18.21 7.70 -16.37
N GLN A 266 -19.01 7.87 -17.42
CA GLN A 266 -19.17 6.91 -18.51
C GLN A 266 -17.85 6.74 -19.28
N GLU A 267 -17.21 7.85 -19.62
CA GLU A 267 -15.93 7.92 -20.31
C GLU A 267 -14.80 7.37 -19.43
N ILE A 268 -14.83 7.65 -18.12
CA ILE A 268 -13.89 7.06 -17.15
C ILE A 268 -14.05 5.54 -17.09
N ALA A 269 -15.28 5.02 -17.00
CA ALA A 269 -15.52 3.58 -16.93
C ALA A 269 -15.12 2.86 -18.23
N LYS A 270 -15.47 3.43 -19.40
CA LYS A 270 -15.04 2.94 -20.71
C LYS A 270 -13.52 2.98 -20.88
N ALA A 271 -12.86 4.04 -20.40
CA ALA A 271 -11.39 4.14 -20.41
C ALA A 271 -10.75 3.11 -19.47
N ALA A 272 -11.24 2.97 -18.23
CA ALA A 272 -10.72 2.01 -17.26
C ALA A 272 -10.84 0.55 -17.74
N ALA A 273 -11.97 0.18 -18.37
CA ALA A 273 -12.15 -1.13 -18.99
C ALA A 273 -11.14 -1.40 -20.14
N ARG A 274 -10.72 -0.36 -20.87
CA ARG A 274 -9.70 -0.45 -21.93
C ARG A 274 -8.26 -0.39 -21.39
N SER A 275 -8.02 0.31 -20.29
CA SER A 275 -6.69 0.62 -19.75
C SER A 275 -6.15 -0.39 -18.72
N GLN A 276 -6.62 -1.64 -18.76
CA GLN A 276 -6.18 -2.73 -17.88
C GLN A 276 -6.29 -2.40 -16.37
N CYS A 277 -7.29 -1.60 -15.99
CA CYS A 277 -7.56 -1.26 -14.60
C CYS A 277 -8.22 -2.44 -13.87
N LEU A 278 -7.98 -2.54 -12.56
CA LEU A 278 -8.79 -3.35 -11.67
C LEU A 278 -9.98 -2.49 -11.23
N MET A 279 -11.19 -3.05 -11.27
CA MET A 279 -12.42 -2.33 -10.96
C MET A 279 -13.35 -3.16 -10.10
N GLY A 280 -14.01 -2.51 -9.15
CA GLY A 280 -15.06 -3.14 -8.35
C GLY A 280 -16.04 -2.14 -7.78
N CYS A 281 -17.21 -2.61 -7.40
CA CYS A 281 -18.32 -1.79 -6.91
C CYS A 281 -18.93 -2.40 -5.66
N THR A 282 -19.69 -1.59 -4.90
CA THR A 282 -20.28 -2.02 -3.64
C THR A 282 -21.73 -1.57 -3.46
N ILE A 283 -22.51 -2.42 -2.80
CA ILE A 283 -23.86 -2.10 -2.32
C ILE A 283 -23.80 -2.11 -0.78
N PRO A 284 -23.94 -0.96 -0.10
CA PRO A 284 -23.77 -0.88 1.35
C PRO A 284 -24.87 -1.66 2.10
N GLY A 285 -24.50 -2.29 3.21
CA GLY A 285 -25.42 -3.08 4.05
C GLY A 285 -26.46 -2.25 4.81
N GLY A 286 -26.18 -0.96 5.05
CA GLY A 286 -27.00 -0.10 5.89
C GLY A 286 -26.84 -0.45 7.37
N GLN A 287 -27.94 -0.52 8.12
CA GLN A 287 -27.96 -0.94 9.53
C GLN A 287 -28.12 -2.46 9.71
N SER A 288 -28.35 -3.20 8.63
CA SER A 288 -28.53 -4.66 8.67
C SER A 288 -27.24 -5.38 9.05
N VAL A 289 -27.35 -6.39 9.90
CA VAL A 289 -26.23 -7.29 10.20
C VAL A 289 -26.16 -8.37 9.11
N GLY A 290 -25.04 -8.43 8.40
CA GLY A 290 -24.80 -9.43 7.35
C GLY A 290 -25.33 -9.05 5.97
N ASN A 291 -25.09 -9.95 5.02
CA ASN A 291 -25.46 -9.78 3.61
C ASN A 291 -26.94 -10.13 3.37
N VAL A 292 -27.63 -9.35 2.54
CA VAL A 292 -29.08 -9.52 2.28
C VAL A 292 -29.37 -9.51 0.78
N GLU A 293 -29.89 -10.61 0.25
CA GLU A 293 -30.39 -10.67 -1.12
C GLU A 293 -31.65 -9.80 -1.30
N LEU A 294 -31.66 -9.02 -2.38
CA LEU A 294 -32.78 -8.19 -2.80
C LEU A 294 -33.64 -8.92 -3.83
N LYS A 295 -34.89 -8.45 -4.01
CA LYS A 295 -35.82 -8.99 -5.00
C LYS A 295 -35.30 -8.94 -6.46
N ASN A 296 -34.30 -8.11 -6.73
CA ASN A 296 -33.63 -7.99 -8.03
C ASN A 296 -32.34 -8.85 -8.11
N GLY A 297 -32.09 -9.74 -7.14
CA GLY A 297 -30.95 -10.66 -7.06
C GLY A 297 -29.64 -10.06 -6.56
N LEU A 298 -29.55 -8.74 -6.41
CA LEU A 298 -28.35 -8.09 -5.86
C LEU A 298 -28.27 -8.26 -4.34
N ILE A 299 -27.06 -8.31 -3.80
CA ILE A 299 -26.77 -8.51 -2.38
C ILE A 299 -26.35 -7.18 -1.74
N LYS A 300 -27.05 -6.74 -0.70
CA LYS A 300 -26.61 -5.63 0.18
C LYS A 300 -25.54 -6.10 1.14
N GLY A 301 -24.63 -5.21 1.49
CA GLY A 301 -23.47 -5.50 2.36
C GLY A 301 -22.26 -6.03 1.60
N HIS A 302 -22.33 -6.07 0.27
CA HIS A 302 -21.47 -6.91 -0.56
C HIS A 302 -20.65 -6.12 -1.57
N ALA A 303 -19.52 -6.71 -1.96
CA ALA A 303 -18.60 -6.20 -2.95
C ALA A 303 -18.61 -7.07 -4.21
N TYR A 304 -18.53 -6.42 -5.36
CA TYR A 304 -18.61 -7.02 -6.69
C TYR A 304 -17.43 -6.55 -7.55
N THR A 305 -17.04 -7.35 -8.53
CA THR A 305 -16.08 -6.95 -9.57
C THR A 305 -16.81 -6.29 -10.73
N VAL A 306 -16.24 -5.22 -11.32
CA VAL A 306 -16.68 -4.73 -12.64
C VAL A 306 -15.75 -5.32 -13.70
N THR A 307 -16.28 -6.19 -14.56
CA THR A 307 -15.50 -7.00 -15.52
C THR A 307 -15.62 -6.49 -16.97
N GLY A 308 -16.37 -5.41 -17.19
CA GLY A 308 -16.51 -4.75 -18.48
C GLY A 308 -17.42 -3.53 -18.43
N ALA A 309 -17.21 -2.59 -19.35
CA ALA A 309 -18.11 -1.48 -19.62
C ALA A 309 -18.09 -1.21 -21.13
N THR A 310 -19.24 -1.30 -21.79
CA THR A 310 -19.35 -1.15 -23.24
C THR A 310 -20.65 -0.47 -23.64
N GLU A 311 -20.77 -0.15 -24.93
CA GLU A 311 -21.91 0.49 -25.54
C GLU A 311 -22.39 -0.40 -26.70
N ILE A 312 -23.68 -0.71 -26.73
CA ILE A 312 -24.27 -1.62 -27.73
C ILE A 312 -25.40 -0.94 -28.50
N PRO A 313 -25.62 -1.28 -29.78
CA PRO A 313 -26.78 -0.81 -30.51
C PRO A 313 -28.04 -1.49 -29.94
N TYR A 314 -29.03 -0.67 -29.56
CA TYR A 314 -30.30 -1.15 -29.02
C TYR A 314 -31.45 -0.27 -29.50
N LYS A 315 -32.47 -0.91 -30.10
CA LYS A 315 -33.59 -0.22 -30.77
C LYS A 315 -33.05 0.75 -31.84
N ASN A 316 -33.30 2.06 -31.68
CA ASN A 316 -32.92 3.12 -32.62
C ASN A 316 -31.76 4.00 -32.08
N GLY A 317 -30.96 3.47 -31.15
CA GLY A 317 -29.87 4.21 -30.51
C GLY A 317 -28.86 3.28 -29.86
N TRP A 318 -28.17 3.80 -28.85
CA TRP A 318 -27.12 3.09 -28.11
C TRP A 318 -27.50 2.96 -26.63
N GLU A 319 -27.11 1.84 -26.02
CA GLU A 319 -27.26 1.58 -24.59
C GLU A 319 -25.88 1.32 -23.98
N ASP A 320 -25.55 2.03 -22.90
CA ASP A 320 -24.39 1.71 -22.06
C ASP A 320 -24.71 0.56 -21.11
N ILE A 321 -23.96 -0.52 -21.20
CA ILE A 321 -24.07 -1.67 -20.30
C ILE A 321 -22.74 -1.93 -19.57
N ILE A 322 -22.86 -2.34 -18.31
CA ILE A 322 -21.75 -2.64 -17.40
C ILE A 322 -21.86 -4.11 -17.01
N ARG A 323 -20.75 -4.86 -17.12
CA ARG A 323 -20.67 -6.26 -16.68
C ARG A 323 -20.12 -6.32 -15.27
N VAL A 324 -20.81 -7.05 -14.42
CA VAL A 324 -20.54 -7.14 -12.99
C VAL A 324 -20.50 -8.61 -12.60
N TRP A 325 -19.52 -9.00 -11.78
CA TRP A 325 -19.38 -10.37 -11.29
C TRP A 325 -19.46 -10.44 -9.76
N ASN A 326 -20.22 -11.43 -9.28
CA ASN A 326 -20.45 -11.73 -7.86
C ASN A 326 -19.45 -12.79 -7.35
N PRO A 327 -18.60 -12.48 -6.34
CA PRO A 327 -17.66 -13.43 -5.74
C PRO A 327 -18.27 -14.66 -5.06
N TRP A 328 -19.59 -14.72 -4.93
CA TRP A 328 -20.30 -15.93 -4.51
C TRP A 328 -20.35 -17.00 -5.62
N GLY A 329 -20.01 -16.66 -6.88
CA GLY A 329 -20.05 -17.58 -8.02
C GLY A 329 -21.45 -18.05 -8.40
N HIS A 330 -22.46 -17.32 -7.94
CA HIS A 330 -23.90 -17.46 -8.20
C HIS A 330 -24.61 -16.18 -7.74
N GLY A 331 -25.88 -16.01 -8.09
CA GLY A 331 -26.74 -14.95 -7.54
C GLY A 331 -26.56 -13.61 -8.28
N GLU A 332 -27.42 -13.41 -9.26
CA GLU A 332 -27.23 -12.43 -10.34
C GLU A 332 -28.38 -11.42 -10.41
N TRP A 333 -28.14 -10.33 -11.12
CA TRP A 333 -29.17 -9.34 -11.45
C TRP A 333 -30.36 -9.97 -12.18
N ARG A 334 -31.58 -9.69 -11.73
CA ARG A 334 -32.85 -10.20 -12.30
C ARG A 334 -33.63 -9.14 -13.09
N GLY A 335 -32.99 -8.04 -13.48
CA GLY A 335 -33.62 -6.92 -14.18
C GLY A 335 -33.25 -6.84 -15.68
N PRO A 336 -33.46 -5.68 -16.33
CA PRO A 336 -33.01 -5.44 -17.70
C PRO A 336 -31.52 -5.78 -17.90
N TRP A 337 -31.21 -6.54 -18.95
CA TRP A 337 -29.87 -7.02 -19.33
C TRP A 337 -29.30 -8.21 -18.54
N SER A 338 -30.06 -8.77 -17.59
CA SER A 338 -29.76 -10.11 -17.05
C SER A 338 -29.68 -11.18 -18.15
N ASP A 339 -29.13 -12.35 -17.82
CA ASP A 339 -28.99 -13.50 -18.72
C ASP A 339 -30.34 -13.91 -19.35
N GLY A 340 -31.38 -14.12 -18.56
CA GLY A 340 -32.73 -14.40 -19.07
C GLY A 340 -33.50 -13.20 -19.68
N SER A 341 -32.86 -12.06 -19.99
CA SER A 341 -33.55 -10.81 -20.33
C SER A 341 -33.92 -10.69 -21.81
N PRO A 342 -35.20 -10.43 -22.19
CA PRO A 342 -35.65 -10.32 -23.58
C PRO A 342 -35.08 -9.09 -24.33
N GLN A 343 -34.35 -8.24 -23.63
CA GLN A 343 -33.56 -7.14 -24.18
C GLN A 343 -32.53 -7.67 -25.20
N TRP A 344 -31.93 -8.84 -24.91
CA TRP A 344 -30.94 -9.51 -25.75
C TRP A 344 -31.50 -10.00 -27.09
N ASP A 345 -32.82 -10.11 -27.27
CA ASP A 345 -33.42 -10.51 -28.55
C ASP A 345 -33.40 -9.39 -29.60
N ARG A 346 -33.08 -8.16 -29.18
CA ARG A 346 -33.01 -6.97 -30.05
C ARG A 346 -31.58 -6.49 -30.28
N VAL A 347 -30.59 -7.21 -29.76
CA VAL A 347 -29.16 -6.93 -29.97
C VAL A 347 -28.71 -7.67 -31.24
N PRO A 348 -28.02 -7.01 -32.19
CA PRO A 348 -27.49 -7.68 -33.37
C PRO A 348 -26.56 -8.85 -33.01
N ALA A 349 -26.63 -9.94 -33.78
CA ALA A 349 -25.95 -11.19 -33.48
C ALA A 349 -24.42 -11.05 -33.32
N GLU A 350 -23.81 -10.11 -34.04
CA GLU A 350 -22.39 -9.75 -33.95
C GLU A 350 -21.97 -9.22 -32.56
N TYR A 351 -22.83 -8.45 -31.89
CA TYR A 351 -22.60 -8.01 -30.50
C TYR A 351 -23.04 -9.08 -29.51
N LYS A 352 -24.17 -9.76 -29.77
CA LYS A 352 -24.71 -10.78 -28.85
C LYS A 352 -23.71 -11.91 -28.63
N LYS A 353 -23.06 -12.42 -29.69
CA LYS A 353 -22.12 -13.55 -29.61
C LYS A 353 -20.97 -13.34 -28.61
N ASP A 354 -20.45 -12.11 -28.51
CA ASP A 354 -19.25 -11.81 -27.72
C ASP A 354 -19.58 -11.26 -26.31
N LEU A 355 -20.85 -10.96 -26.04
CA LEU A 355 -21.32 -10.34 -24.80
C LEU A 355 -22.31 -11.21 -24.01
N TYR A 356 -23.04 -12.11 -24.67
CA TYR A 356 -24.15 -12.87 -24.08
C TYR A 356 -23.78 -14.35 -23.86
N GLU A 357 -23.89 -14.78 -22.61
CA GLU A 357 -23.96 -16.16 -22.16
C GLU A 357 -25.23 -16.25 -21.27
N ASP A 358 -25.81 -17.45 -21.10
CA ASP A 358 -26.97 -17.67 -20.22
C ASP A 358 -26.58 -18.72 -19.19
N LYS A 359 -26.02 -18.28 -18.06
CA LYS A 359 -25.30 -19.16 -17.14
C LYS A 359 -25.09 -18.55 -15.75
N ASP A 360 -25.70 -19.17 -14.72
CA ASP A 360 -25.50 -18.83 -13.31
C ASP A 360 -24.05 -19.15 -12.84
N ASP A 361 -23.16 -18.18 -13.06
CA ASP A 361 -21.77 -18.16 -12.59
C ASP A 361 -21.41 -16.89 -11.78
N GLY A 362 -22.41 -16.02 -11.58
CA GLY A 362 -22.33 -14.78 -10.85
C GLY A 362 -22.01 -13.57 -11.72
N GLU A 363 -21.69 -13.73 -13.02
CA GLU A 363 -21.47 -12.62 -13.95
C GLU A 363 -22.75 -12.24 -14.70
N PHE A 364 -23.08 -10.95 -14.71
CA PHE A 364 -24.28 -10.44 -15.38
C PHE A 364 -24.04 -9.06 -15.98
N TRP A 365 -24.88 -8.67 -16.94
CA TRP A 365 -24.95 -7.30 -17.42
C TRP A 365 -26.08 -6.50 -16.77
N ILE A 366 -25.85 -5.20 -16.62
CA ILE A 366 -26.80 -4.23 -16.11
C ILE A 366 -26.65 -2.92 -16.89
N SER A 367 -27.74 -2.17 -17.14
CA SER A 367 -27.63 -0.86 -17.77
C SER A 367 -26.89 0.12 -16.87
N ARG A 368 -26.17 1.10 -17.45
CA ARG A 368 -25.48 2.15 -16.69
C ARG A 368 -26.40 2.87 -15.72
N GLN A 369 -27.65 3.13 -16.12
CA GLN A 369 -28.65 3.76 -15.25
C GLN A 369 -28.93 2.89 -14.02
N ALA A 370 -29.30 1.62 -14.22
CA ALA A 370 -29.60 0.72 -13.10
C ALA A 370 -28.36 0.49 -12.23
N PHE A 371 -27.15 0.43 -12.82
CA PHE A 371 -25.89 0.39 -12.07
C PHE A 371 -25.74 1.60 -11.12
N THR A 372 -25.98 2.83 -11.61
CA THR A 372 -25.92 4.04 -10.77
C THR A 372 -27.02 4.13 -9.71
N GLU A 373 -28.17 3.47 -9.93
CA GLU A 373 -29.28 3.42 -8.97
C GLU A 373 -29.09 2.36 -7.87
N GLN A 374 -28.50 1.20 -8.20
CA GLN A 374 -28.36 0.06 -7.28
C GLN A 374 -27.05 0.07 -6.49
N PHE A 375 -25.93 0.44 -7.12
CA PHE A 375 -24.62 0.49 -6.48
C PHE A 375 -24.35 1.89 -5.91
N SER A 376 -23.61 1.99 -4.81
CA SER A 376 -23.29 3.30 -4.21
C SER A 376 -21.88 3.78 -4.54
N LEU A 377 -20.98 2.87 -4.89
CA LEU A 377 -19.57 3.15 -5.12
C LEU A 377 -19.05 2.35 -6.33
N LEU A 378 -18.28 3.01 -7.19
CA LEU A 378 -17.34 2.38 -8.13
C LEU A 378 -15.93 2.74 -7.70
N CYS A 379 -15.06 1.75 -7.53
CA CYS A 379 -13.64 1.91 -7.24
C CYS A 379 -12.83 1.43 -8.45
N ILE A 380 -11.90 2.26 -8.92
CA ILE A 380 -11.01 1.97 -10.06
C ILE A 380 -9.57 2.11 -9.58
N CYS A 381 -8.73 1.11 -9.84
CA CYS A 381 -7.34 1.08 -9.44
C CYS A 381 -6.39 0.69 -10.58
N ASN A 382 -5.27 1.41 -10.69
CA ASN A 382 -4.18 1.13 -11.64
C ASN A 382 -2.88 1.79 -11.15
N ASN A 383 -1.73 1.46 -11.76
CA ASN A 383 -0.40 2.01 -11.44
C ASN A 383 -0.36 3.55 -11.47
N THR A 384 -1.08 4.14 -12.43
CA THR A 384 -1.28 5.57 -12.58
C THR A 384 -2.78 5.84 -12.77
N PRO A 385 -3.29 7.04 -12.45
CA PRO A 385 -4.71 7.36 -12.58
C PRO A 385 -5.11 7.68 -14.04
N SER A 386 -4.51 6.99 -15.01
CA SER A 386 -4.64 7.26 -16.46
C SER A 386 -6.04 6.99 -17.03
N PHE A 387 -6.90 6.30 -16.28
CA PHE A 387 -8.33 6.20 -16.58
C PHE A 387 -9.05 7.56 -16.49
N LEU A 388 -8.50 8.54 -15.77
CA LEU A 388 -8.98 9.93 -15.75
C LEU A 388 -8.65 10.71 -17.05
N ASP A 389 -7.87 10.13 -17.96
CA ASP A 389 -7.53 10.73 -19.25
C ASP A 389 -8.55 10.42 -20.36
N PHE A 390 -9.58 9.61 -20.05
CA PHE A 390 -10.62 9.15 -20.98
C PHE A 390 -10.06 8.38 -22.20
N GLY A 391 -8.85 7.82 -22.07
CA GLY A 391 -8.11 7.14 -23.13
C GLY A 391 -7.19 8.04 -23.98
N ASP A 392 -7.08 9.33 -23.67
CA ASP A 392 -6.26 10.29 -24.41
C ASP A 392 -4.95 10.62 -23.67
N GLN A 393 -3.94 9.78 -23.90
CA GLN A 393 -2.59 9.85 -23.30
C GLN A 393 -1.56 10.58 -24.18
N ARG A 394 -1.97 11.26 -25.25
CA ARG A 394 -1.03 11.86 -26.21
C ARG A 394 -0.31 13.07 -25.61
N GLY A 395 1.01 13.01 -25.54
CA GLY A 395 1.87 14.11 -25.12
C GLY A 395 1.90 14.39 -23.61
N THR A 396 1.21 13.59 -22.79
CA THR A 396 1.17 13.78 -21.34
C THR A 396 1.21 12.47 -20.57
N ARG A 397 1.95 12.47 -19.47
CA ARG A 397 2.10 11.35 -18.53
C ARG A 397 1.78 11.76 -17.10
N TRP A 398 1.43 10.77 -16.26
CA TRP A 398 1.29 10.95 -14.82
C TRP A 398 2.63 10.69 -14.12
N SER A 399 3.21 11.72 -13.52
CA SER A 399 4.40 11.61 -12.66
C SER A 399 3.99 11.44 -11.20
N LEU A 400 4.69 10.58 -10.47
CA LEU A 400 4.41 10.24 -9.07
C LEU A 400 5.51 10.75 -8.15
N ALA A 401 5.12 11.43 -7.08
CA ALA A 401 5.94 11.69 -5.90
C ALA A 401 5.42 10.93 -4.68
N MET A 402 6.31 10.19 -4.00
CA MET A 402 6.00 9.41 -2.81
C MET A 402 6.79 9.93 -1.61
N TYR A 403 6.13 10.04 -0.46
CA TYR A 403 6.72 10.48 0.80
C TYR A 403 6.22 9.62 1.95
N VAL A 404 7.12 8.91 2.64
CA VAL A 404 6.85 8.29 3.94
C VAL A 404 7.22 9.31 5.03
N ASN A 405 6.32 9.55 5.98
CA ASN A 405 6.51 10.50 7.07
C ASN A 405 5.57 10.17 8.26
N GLN A 406 5.60 10.95 9.34
CA GLN A 406 4.76 10.76 10.51
C GLN A 406 4.20 12.06 11.08
N TRP A 407 3.02 11.96 11.69
CA TRP A 407 2.55 12.93 12.67
C TRP A 407 3.07 12.49 14.05
N ALA A 408 3.94 13.30 14.65
CA ALA A 408 4.49 13.10 15.99
C ALA A 408 3.99 14.21 16.92
N ARG A 409 3.62 13.85 18.14
CA ARG A 409 3.00 14.75 19.12
C ARG A 409 3.97 15.88 19.50
N GLY A 410 3.45 17.10 19.62
CA GLY A 410 4.24 18.31 19.86
C GLY A 410 5.08 18.81 18.67
N LEU A 411 5.43 17.95 17.71
CA LEU A 411 6.35 18.27 16.60
C LEU A 411 5.62 18.51 15.26
N THR A 412 4.88 17.51 14.77
CA THR A 412 4.24 17.52 13.43
C THR A 412 2.76 17.18 13.44
N ALA A 413 2.20 16.69 14.56
CA ALA A 413 0.77 16.42 14.73
C ALA A 413 -0.05 17.70 14.96
N GLY A 414 -0.22 18.52 13.92
CA GLY A 414 -0.86 19.84 14.00
C GLY A 414 -2.39 19.87 13.90
N GLY A 415 -3.03 18.73 13.60
CA GLY A 415 -4.48 18.62 13.39
C GLY A 415 -4.98 19.31 12.10
N SER A 416 -6.30 19.29 11.86
CA SER A 416 -6.90 19.73 10.58
C SER A 416 -7.50 21.14 10.58
N ASN A 417 -7.41 21.87 11.70
CA ASN A 417 -7.93 23.22 11.86
C ASN A 417 -6.87 24.27 11.45
N TYR A 418 -6.91 24.72 10.20
CA TYR A 418 -5.93 25.65 9.64
C TYR A 418 -5.97 27.08 10.21
N HIS A 419 -6.96 27.41 11.06
CA HIS A 419 -6.94 28.65 11.84
C HIS A 419 -6.15 28.53 13.16
N ASN A 420 -5.86 27.32 13.63
CA ASN A 420 -4.97 27.08 14.77
C ASN A 420 -3.50 27.18 14.31
N GLY A 421 -2.66 27.87 15.09
CA GLY A 421 -1.22 27.95 14.83
C GLY A 421 -0.50 26.61 14.85
N ALA A 422 -1.04 25.59 15.53
CA ALA A 422 -0.52 24.23 15.45
C ALA A 422 -0.58 23.64 14.02
N PHE A 423 -1.50 24.09 13.16
CA PHE A 423 -1.67 23.54 11.82
C PHE A 423 -0.41 23.66 10.95
N SER A 424 0.35 24.77 11.06
CA SER A 424 1.58 24.96 10.28
C SER A 424 2.70 23.99 10.69
N ARG A 425 2.53 23.27 11.81
CA ARG A 425 3.44 22.20 12.25
C ARG A 425 3.34 20.97 11.37
N ASN A 426 2.17 20.68 10.78
CA ASN A 426 1.98 19.56 9.86
C ASN A 426 3.01 19.60 8.70
N PRO A 427 3.41 18.44 8.16
CA PRO A 427 4.29 18.37 7.00
C PRO A 427 3.69 19.11 5.78
N GLN A 428 4.54 19.79 5.00
CA GLN A 428 4.12 20.63 3.87
C GLN A 428 4.78 20.16 2.57
N TYR A 429 3.97 19.84 1.55
CA TYR A 429 4.43 19.30 0.27
C TYR A 429 4.06 20.23 -0.87
N PHE A 430 5.06 20.87 -1.46
CA PHE A 430 4.87 21.86 -2.52
C PHE A 430 4.76 21.21 -3.88
N ILE A 431 3.77 21.61 -4.68
CA ILE A 431 3.58 21.16 -6.07
C ILE A 431 3.48 22.38 -7.01
N GLN A 432 3.99 22.21 -8.23
CA GLN A 432 3.82 23.15 -9.32
C GLN A 432 2.86 22.54 -10.33
N VAL A 433 1.81 23.28 -10.69
CA VAL A 433 0.91 22.95 -11.80
C VAL A 433 1.27 23.89 -12.95
N GLU A 434 1.68 23.33 -14.08
CA GLU A 434 2.03 24.09 -15.30
C GLU A 434 0.77 24.38 -16.14
N GLU A 435 0.90 25.12 -17.24
CA GLU A 435 -0.25 25.45 -18.08
C GLU A 435 -0.94 24.16 -18.56
N PRO A 436 -2.24 23.99 -18.23
CA PRO A 436 -2.92 22.74 -18.45
C PRO A 436 -3.24 22.58 -19.93
N ASP A 437 -2.95 21.40 -20.47
CA ASP A 437 -3.64 20.96 -21.67
C ASP A 437 -5.15 20.84 -21.36
N LEU A 438 -5.97 21.16 -22.36
CA LEU A 438 -7.27 21.81 -22.13
C LEU A 438 -8.25 20.94 -21.31
N LYS A 439 -8.63 21.45 -20.13
CA LYS A 439 -9.83 21.10 -19.32
C LYS A 439 -9.89 19.73 -18.60
N LYS A 440 -8.78 19.03 -18.35
CA LYS A 440 -8.81 17.67 -17.72
C LYS A 440 -8.18 17.60 -16.33
N TYR A 441 -8.59 16.62 -15.52
CA TYR A 441 -7.99 16.32 -14.21
C TYR A 441 -6.46 16.21 -14.32
N ASN A 442 -5.75 16.84 -13.37
CA ASN A 442 -4.29 17.00 -13.46
C ASN A 442 -3.54 16.72 -12.14
N VAL A 443 -4.26 16.53 -11.03
CA VAL A 443 -3.67 16.14 -9.73
C VAL A 443 -4.49 15.01 -9.11
N VAL A 444 -3.83 13.97 -8.60
CA VAL A 444 -4.43 13.00 -7.67
C VAL A 444 -3.57 12.93 -6.41
N VAL A 445 -4.20 13.06 -5.24
CA VAL A 445 -3.53 12.95 -3.94
C VAL A 445 -4.10 11.75 -3.20
N SER A 446 -3.23 10.82 -2.82
CA SER A 446 -3.53 9.62 -2.02
C SER A 446 -2.74 9.71 -0.71
N LEU A 447 -3.44 9.69 0.42
CA LEU A 447 -2.86 9.68 1.76
C LEU A 447 -3.23 8.36 2.43
N MET A 448 -2.24 7.49 2.62
CA MET A 448 -2.40 6.19 3.26
C MET A 448 -1.78 6.20 4.64
N ARG A 449 -2.54 5.84 5.68
CA ARG A 449 -2.04 5.66 7.04
C ARG A 449 -1.41 4.28 7.19
N LYS A 450 -0.22 4.21 7.81
CA LYS A 450 0.42 2.94 8.19
C LYS A 450 -0.03 2.55 9.61
N PRO A 451 -0.42 1.29 9.86
CA PRO A 451 -0.75 0.80 11.19
C PRO A 451 0.52 0.59 12.03
N ALA A 452 0.43 0.83 13.33
CA ALA A 452 1.51 0.47 14.26
C ALA A 452 1.69 -1.05 14.32
N ASN A 453 2.92 -1.52 14.17
CA ASN A 453 3.33 -2.93 14.32
C ASN A 453 2.51 -3.94 13.49
N ASN A 454 2.00 -3.56 12.31
CA ASN A 454 1.13 -4.37 11.44
C ASN A 454 -0.17 -4.90 12.10
N MET A 455 -0.55 -4.39 13.28
CA MET A 455 -1.77 -4.82 13.97
C MET A 455 -3.01 -4.13 13.37
N PRO A 456 -4.19 -4.76 13.44
CA PRO A 456 -5.45 -4.10 13.13
C PRO A 456 -5.60 -2.83 13.97
N ASP A 457 -5.98 -1.75 13.29
CA ASP A 457 -6.04 -0.42 13.88
C ASP A 457 -7.05 -0.33 15.03
N ALA A 458 -6.54 -0.23 16.27
CA ALA A 458 -7.37 -0.08 17.46
C ALA A 458 -7.91 1.35 17.65
N GLN A 459 -7.36 2.36 16.94
CA GLN A 459 -7.69 3.76 17.15
C GLN A 459 -8.21 4.42 15.87
N LYS A 460 -9.53 4.63 15.82
CA LYS A 460 -10.22 5.37 14.75
C LYS A 460 -9.67 6.79 14.63
N LEU A 461 -8.70 6.97 13.74
CA LEU A 461 -7.95 8.20 13.53
C LEU A 461 -8.29 8.73 12.14
N PHE A 462 -8.98 9.86 12.12
CA PHE A 462 -9.56 10.44 10.91
C PHE A 462 -8.52 11.29 10.19
N THR A 463 -7.97 10.78 9.08
CA THR A 463 -6.95 11.48 8.29
C THR A 463 -7.55 12.20 7.09
N GLY A 464 -6.79 13.14 6.55
CA GLY A 464 -7.11 13.81 5.30
C GLY A 464 -6.01 14.79 4.91
N PHE A 465 -6.27 15.59 3.90
CA PHE A 465 -5.33 16.61 3.44
C PHE A 465 -6.04 17.89 3.02
N LEU A 466 -5.27 18.98 3.05
CA LEU A 466 -5.71 20.31 2.63
C LEU A 466 -4.78 20.81 1.53
N ILE A 467 -5.34 21.42 0.49
CA ILE A 467 -4.58 22.03 -0.60
C ILE A 467 -4.84 23.54 -0.61
N PHE A 468 -3.76 24.31 -0.53
CA PHE A 468 -3.77 25.79 -0.60
C PHE A 468 -2.97 26.24 -1.83
N ARG A 469 -3.42 27.29 -2.51
CA ARG A 469 -2.67 27.97 -3.57
C ARG A 469 -1.88 29.09 -2.93
N PHE A 470 -0.63 29.33 -3.34
CA PHE A 470 0.16 30.44 -2.80
C PHE A 470 1.00 31.11 -3.90
N GLN A 471 1.57 32.26 -3.54
CA GLN A 471 2.51 33.02 -4.34
C GLN A 471 3.72 33.31 -3.46
N GLY A 472 4.91 32.91 -3.89
CA GLY A 472 6.14 33.05 -3.11
C GLY A 472 7.16 31.94 -3.39
N LEU A 473 8.28 31.98 -2.66
CA LEU A 473 9.32 30.95 -2.69
C LEU A 473 8.84 29.66 -2.00
N LYS A 474 9.45 28.53 -2.37
CA LYS A 474 9.12 27.18 -1.84
C LYS A 474 9.78 26.94 -0.47
N ASP A 475 9.44 27.79 0.48
CA ASP A 475 9.83 27.69 1.90
C ASP A 475 8.62 27.32 2.77
N ARG A 476 8.88 26.89 4.01
CA ARG A 476 7.82 26.48 4.94
C ARG A 476 6.88 27.66 5.20
N LEU A 477 5.59 27.46 4.93
CA LEU A 477 4.60 28.50 5.10
C LEU A 477 4.31 28.73 6.60
N PRO A 478 4.36 29.98 7.08
CA PRO A 478 4.22 30.31 8.49
C PRO A 478 2.76 30.26 8.97
N VAL A 479 2.55 30.28 10.30
CA VAL A 479 1.23 30.40 10.94
C VAL A 479 0.37 31.51 10.31
N ALA A 480 0.97 32.67 10.05
CA ALA A 480 0.29 33.83 9.48
C ALA A 480 -0.31 33.56 8.09
N PHE A 481 0.31 32.69 7.27
CA PHE A 481 -0.23 32.32 5.95
C PHE A 481 -1.57 31.58 6.10
N PHE A 482 -1.61 30.55 6.95
CA PHE A 482 -2.80 29.70 7.10
C PHE A 482 -3.93 30.42 7.84
N SER A 483 -3.62 31.13 8.94
CA SER A 483 -4.62 31.82 9.75
C SER A 483 -5.30 32.98 9.01
N GLN A 484 -4.58 33.63 8.07
CA GLN A 484 -5.09 34.72 7.24
C GLN A 484 -5.56 34.25 5.85
N TYR A 485 -5.59 32.94 5.57
CA TYR A 485 -5.96 32.42 4.26
C TYR A 485 -7.46 32.62 3.97
N LYS A 486 -7.79 33.61 3.15
CA LYS A 486 -9.19 33.98 2.81
C LYS A 486 -9.76 33.25 1.58
N SER A 487 -8.91 32.60 0.79
CA SER A 487 -9.34 31.90 -0.43
C SER A 487 -9.95 30.53 -0.11
N LYS A 488 -10.71 29.96 -1.05
CA LYS A 488 -11.25 28.60 -0.89
C LYS A 488 -10.12 27.57 -0.74
N VAL A 489 -10.09 26.89 0.39
CA VAL A 489 -9.21 25.73 0.65
C VAL A 489 -9.88 24.46 0.13
N LEU A 490 -9.12 23.58 -0.52
CA LEU A 490 -9.61 22.24 -0.85
C LEU A 490 -9.29 21.30 0.32
N LYS A 491 -10.28 20.95 1.13
CA LYS A 491 -10.17 19.98 2.23
C LYS A 491 -10.82 18.66 1.83
N TYR A 492 -10.14 17.53 2.02
CA TYR A 492 -10.67 16.20 1.73
C TYR A 492 -10.25 15.18 2.81
N GLY A 493 -11.09 14.18 3.08
CA GLY A 493 -10.94 13.24 4.19
C GLY A 493 -11.67 13.69 5.46
N PHE A 494 -11.13 13.31 6.62
CA PHE A 494 -11.56 13.68 7.98
C PHE A 494 -12.94 13.21 8.45
N ASN A 495 -13.81 12.73 7.56
CA ASN A 495 -15.19 12.32 7.91
C ASN A 495 -15.34 10.81 8.17
N VAL A 496 -14.41 9.98 7.68
CA VAL A 496 -14.41 8.52 7.84
C VAL A 496 -12.99 8.06 8.16
N SER A 497 -12.85 7.09 9.05
CA SER A 497 -11.57 6.48 9.42
C SER A 497 -11.22 5.33 8.47
N THR A 498 -10.81 5.65 7.24
CA THR A 498 -10.31 4.67 6.26
C THR A 498 -8.78 4.53 6.33
N ARG A 499 -8.22 3.48 5.72
CA ARG A 499 -6.76 3.29 5.62
C ARG A 499 -6.13 4.24 4.59
N ASP A 500 -6.78 4.41 3.45
CA ASP A 500 -6.39 5.32 2.37
C ASP A 500 -7.50 6.38 2.17
N VAL A 501 -7.06 7.63 1.98
CA VAL A 501 -7.89 8.78 1.58
C VAL A 501 -7.32 9.31 0.27
N THR A 502 -7.99 9.03 -0.85
CA THR A 502 -7.58 9.49 -2.19
C THR A 502 -8.64 10.37 -2.84
N ASN A 503 -8.21 11.45 -3.50
CA ASN A 503 -9.08 12.23 -4.38
C ASN A 503 -8.33 12.84 -5.58
N TYR A 504 -9.08 13.16 -6.62
CA TYR A 504 -8.61 13.77 -7.87
C TYR A 504 -9.09 15.22 -7.99
N PHE A 505 -8.32 16.05 -8.68
CA PHE A 505 -8.54 17.48 -8.80
C PHE A 505 -8.21 18.00 -10.19
N PHE A 506 -8.90 19.08 -10.56
CA PHE A 506 -8.42 20.03 -11.55
C PHE A 506 -7.93 21.28 -10.82
N LEU A 507 -6.62 21.53 -10.87
CA LEU A 507 -6.00 22.76 -10.37
C LEU A 507 -5.61 23.65 -11.55
N SER A 508 -5.82 24.96 -11.42
CA SER A 508 -5.32 25.94 -12.38
C SER A 508 -3.79 26.09 -12.28
N PRO A 509 -3.11 26.60 -13.32
CA PRO A 509 -1.66 26.74 -13.29
C PRO A 509 -1.19 27.63 -12.12
N GLY A 510 -0.11 27.24 -11.46
CA GLY A 510 0.43 27.92 -10.28
C GLY A 510 1.00 26.97 -9.24
N THR A 511 1.39 27.54 -8.09
CA THR A 511 2.04 26.80 -7.01
C THR A 511 1.05 26.51 -5.88
N TYR A 512 1.09 25.29 -5.36
CA TYR A 512 0.22 24.82 -4.30
C TYR A 512 1.03 24.10 -3.21
N VAL A 513 0.48 24.07 -2.00
CA VAL A 513 0.96 23.23 -0.90
C VAL A 513 -0.12 22.21 -0.56
N VAL A 514 0.28 20.94 -0.41
CA VAL A 514 -0.54 19.85 0.12
C VAL A 514 -0.09 19.60 1.56
N VAL A 515 -1.04 19.66 2.50
CA VAL A 515 -0.79 19.47 3.93
C VAL A 515 -1.61 18.27 4.42
N PRO A 516 -1.02 17.07 4.56
CA PRO A 516 -1.67 15.93 5.20
C PRO A 516 -1.75 16.14 6.71
N ALA A 517 -2.92 15.85 7.29
CA ALA A 517 -3.19 16.05 8.71
C ALA A 517 -4.08 14.93 9.28
N THR A 518 -3.99 14.76 10.60
CA THR A 518 -5.02 14.15 11.45
C THR A 518 -6.18 15.13 11.67
N SER A 519 -7.36 14.64 12.10
CA SER A 519 -8.49 15.52 12.40
C SER A 519 -8.18 16.47 13.55
N GLU A 520 -7.58 15.94 14.62
CA GLU A 520 -7.28 16.64 15.88
C GLU A 520 -5.77 16.81 16.08
N GLU A 521 -5.38 17.80 16.89
CA GLU A 521 -3.99 18.08 17.26
C GLU A 521 -3.44 16.99 18.19
N GLY A 522 -2.15 16.66 18.05
CA GLY A 522 -1.46 15.69 18.92
C GLY A 522 -1.75 14.21 18.64
N GLN A 523 -2.60 13.89 17.66
CA GLN A 523 -2.83 12.53 17.18
C GLN A 523 -1.63 12.03 16.36
N GLU A 524 -1.16 10.82 16.63
CA GLU A 524 0.08 10.27 16.06
C GLU A 524 -0.20 9.10 15.11
N ALA A 525 0.48 9.08 13.95
CA ALA A 525 0.55 7.94 13.04
C ALA A 525 1.64 8.15 11.97
N GLU A 526 2.19 7.04 11.48
CA GLU A 526 2.94 7.04 10.22
C GLU A 526 1.99 7.09 9.01
N PHE A 527 2.45 7.71 7.92
CA PHE A 527 1.71 7.78 6.66
C PHE A 527 2.62 7.71 5.43
N LEU A 528 2.02 7.29 4.32
CA LEU A 528 2.54 7.38 2.96
C LEU A 528 1.65 8.36 2.17
N LEU A 529 2.22 9.50 1.79
CA LEU A 529 1.60 10.45 0.87
C LEU A 529 2.10 10.16 -0.55
N ARG A 530 1.16 10.04 -1.49
CA ARG A 530 1.40 9.85 -2.92
C ARG A 530 0.71 10.98 -3.68
N ILE A 531 1.47 11.75 -4.45
CA ILE A 531 0.94 12.82 -5.31
C ILE A 531 1.26 12.48 -6.75
N PHE A 532 0.21 12.31 -7.56
CA PHE A 532 0.29 12.14 -9.00
C PHE A 532 -0.01 13.48 -9.67
N LEU A 533 0.87 13.91 -10.57
CA LEU A 533 0.72 15.13 -11.36
C LEU A 533 0.80 14.80 -12.84
N ARG A 534 -0.15 15.31 -13.61
CA ARG A 534 -0.11 15.25 -15.07
C ARG A 534 0.91 16.27 -15.58
N ILE A 535 1.89 15.81 -16.34
CA ILE A 535 2.95 16.63 -16.96
C ILE A 535 3.07 16.29 -18.44
N GLN A 536 3.63 17.21 -19.23
CA GLN A 536 3.95 16.94 -20.63
C GLN A 536 5.14 15.97 -20.75
N ASP A 537 5.17 15.14 -21.78
CA ASP A 537 6.20 14.12 -21.95
C ASP A 537 7.61 14.71 -22.12
N ASN A 538 7.71 15.91 -22.70
CA ASN A 538 8.96 16.64 -22.93
C ASN A 538 9.52 17.33 -21.66
N HIS A 539 8.80 17.31 -20.54
CA HIS A 539 9.25 17.94 -19.30
C HIS A 539 10.00 16.93 -18.41
N GLU A 540 11.11 17.39 -17.82
CA GLU A 540 11.89 16.59 -16.87
C GLU A 540 11.02 16.09 -15.71
N ASP A 541 11.43 14.94 -15.17
CA ASP A 541 10.78 14.32 -14.03
C ASP A 541 10.62 15.29 -12.84
N LEU A 542 9.47 15.17 -12.20
CA LEU A 542 9.02 15.96 -11.06
C LEU A 542 10.04 16.05 -9.89
N LYS A 543 11.00 15.11 -9.86
CA LYS A 543 12.18 15.03 -8.99
C LYS A 543 13.01 16.32 -8.93
N SER A 544 13.13 17.10 -10.02
CA SER A 544 13.86 18.38 -10.02
C SER A 544 13.05 19.58 -9.50
N ARG A 545 11.74 19.39 -9.26
CA ARG A 545 10.77 20.48 -9.03
C ARG A 545 10.08 20.43 -7.67
N LEU A 546 10.36 19.40 -6.87
CA LEU A 546 9.80 19.17 -5.54
C LEU A 546 10.87 19.35 -4.46
N SER A 547 10.66 20.32 -3.58
CA SER A 547 11.43 20.49 -2.34
C SER A 547 10.50 20.22 -1.15
N PRO A 548 10.56 19.03 -0.51
CA PRO A 548 9.80 18.80 0.71
C PRO A 548 10.39 19.63 1.84
N VAL A 549 9.67 20.67 2.29
CA VAL A 549 10.13 21.51 3.40
C VAL A 549 9.56 20.98 4.71
N ILE A 550 10.28 20.02 5.29
CA ILE A 550 10.13 19.63 6.69
C ILE A 550 10.64 20.79 7.57
N PRO A 551 10.08 21.03 8.78
CA PRO A 551 10.69 21.87 9.81
C PRO A 551 12.23 21.83 9.82
N LYS A 552 12.86 22.94 9.42
CA LYS A 552 14.23 23.28 9.87
C LYS A 552 14.20 24.12 11.15
N ASP A 553 13.05 24.71 11.46
CA ASP A 553 12.84 25.55 12.64
C ASP A 553 12.10 24.76 13.72
N ILE A 554 12.87 24.11 14.58
CA ILE A 554 12.56 24.16 16.01
C ILE A 554 13.07 25.54 16.45
N PRO A 555 12.24 26.41 17.06
CA PRO A 555 12.74 27.65 17.64
C PRO A 555 13.80 27.32 18.68
N ASN A 556 14.95 28.01 18.65
CA ASN A 556 15.92 28.00 19.74
C ASN A 556 15.29 28.67 20.99
N GLN A 557 14.42 27.95 21.69
CA GLN A 557 13.97 28.28 23.03
C GLN A 557 14.73 27.41 24.01
N SER A 558 15.83 27.98 24.51
CA SER A 558 16.70 27.47 25.60
C SER A 558 17.32 26.08 25.40
N GLN A 559 18.61 25.98 25.76
CA GLN A 559 19.26 24.70 26.00
C GLN A 559 18.47 23.93 27.07
N ASP A 560 17.85 22.81 26.69
CA ASP A 560 17.37 21.83 27.65
C ASP A 560 18.06 20.50 27.38
N ASN A 561 19.12 20.25 28.15
CA ASN A 561 19.97 19.06 28.06
C ASN A 561 19.25 17.84 28.67
N SER A 562 18.05 17.52 28.22
CA SER A 562 17.35 16.33 28.68
C SER A 562 18.06 15.07 28.15
N SER A 563 18.47 14.20 29.06
CA SER A 563 19.13 12.92 28.76
C SER A 563 18.31 12.04 27.80
N GLU A 564 16.99 12.28 27.76
CA GLU A 564 16.00 11.64 26.90
C GLU A 564 16.23 11.93 25.40
N ASN A 565 16.54 13.18 25.03
CA ASN A 565 16.86 13.53 23.63
C ASN A 565 18.17 12.88 23.15
N ILE A 566 19.15 12.75 24.04
CA ILE A 566 20.40 12.04 23.75
C ILE A 566 20.12 10.54 23.62
N PHE A 567 19.36 9.94 24.53
CA PHE A 567 18.95 8.53 24.48
C PHE A 567 18.25 8.18 23.15
N LEU A 568 17.26 9.00 22.74
CA LEU A 568 16.49 8.81 21.51
C LEU A 568 17.31 8.94 20.22
N ARG A 569 18.49 9.60 20.25
CA ARG A 569 19.41 9.69 19.11
C ARG A 569 20.09 8.35 18.78
N TYR A 570 20.29 7.48 19.76
CA TYR A 570 20.97 6.19 19.59
C TYR A 570 20.03 4.99 19.66
N ALA A 571 18.90 5.10 20.36
CA ALA A 571 17.82 4.12 20.32
C ALA A 571 17.20 4.08 18.91
N LYS A 572 17.21 2.92 18.26
CA LYS A 572 16.50 2.70 16.98
C LYS A 572 15.16 2.04 17.28
N GLN A 573 14.09 2.56 16.67
CA GLN A 573 12.76 1.94 16.65
C GLN A 573 12.15 1.62 18.03
N GLY A 574 12.09 2.63 18.90
CA GLY A 574 11.02 2.71 19.91
C GLY A 574 11.22 2.02 21.26
N SER A 575 12.19 1.10 21.41
CA SER A 575 12.64 0.65 22.74
C SER A 575 14.05 0.04 22.71
N ASP A 576 14.79 0.30 23.79
CA ASP A 576 16.11 -0.26 24.17
C ASP A 576 17.36 0.15 23.36
N ILE A 577 18.49 0.14 24.06
CA ILE A 577 19.85 0.42 23.57
C ILE A 577 20.69 -0.84 23.76
N ASN A 578 21.22 -1.41 22.68
CA ASN A 578 22.15 -2.54 22.78
C ASN A 578 23.57 -2.11 23.19
N ALA A 579 24.39 -3.06 23.66
CA ALA A 579 25.74 -2.77 24.17
C ALA A 579 26.62 -1.97 23.17
N SER A 580 26.49 -2.22 21.87
CA SER A 580 27.23 -1.54 20.80
C SER A 580 26.70 -0.13 20.49
N GLN A 581 25.46 0.18 20.85
CA GLN A 581 24.90 1.55 20.84
C GLN A 581 25.30 2.27 22.13
N LEU A 582 25.22 1.61 23.29
CA LEU A 582 25.64 2.14 24.59
C LEU A 582 27.12 2.54 24.58
N GLN A 583 28.00 1.69 24.03
CA GLN A 583 29.43 2.00 23.89
C GLN A 583 29.67 3.23 23.01
N ARG A 584 28.90 3.44 21.94
CA ARG A 584 29.03 4.63 21.09
C ARG A 584 28.53 5.90 21.77
N LEU A 585 27.38 5.82 22.44
CA LEU A 585 26.84 6.89 23.28
C LEU A 585 27.85 7.32 24.35
N LEU A 586 28.40 6.35 25.10
CA LEU A 586 29.42 6.61 26.12
C LEU A 586 30.68 7.21 25.50
N ASN A 587 31.19 6.66 24.40
CA ASN A 587 32.39 7.19 23.74
C ASN A 587 32.20 8.64 23.27
N GLU A 588 31.10 8.99 22.61
CA GLU A 588 30.87 10.38 22.15
C GLU A 588 30.73 11.35 23.33
N VAL A 589 29.96 11.01 24.37
CA VAL A 589 29.77 11.88 25.55
C VAL A 589 31.06 12.06 26.36
N PHE A 590 31.86 11.00 26.54
CA PHE A 590 33.14 11.11 27.25
C PHE A 590 34.24 11.79 26.43
N LEU A 591 34.24 11.66 25.09
CA LEU A 591 35.21 12.35 24.22
C LEU A 591 34.91 13.87 24.13
N GLU A 592 33.64 14.28 24.08
CA GLU A 592 33.27 15.70 24.16
C GLU A 592 33.65 16.32 25.52
N ALA A 593 33.46 15.59 26.62
CA ALA A 593 33.89 16.03 27.95
C ALA A 593 35.42 16.20 28.05
N GLN A 594 36.20 15.32 27.42
CA GLN A 594 37.66 15.41 27.36
C GLN A 594 38.10 16.67 26.57
N MET A 595 37.49 16.93 25.41
CA MET A 595 37.80 18.12 24.60
C MET A 595 37.44 19.44 25.30
N LEU A 596 36.34 19.47 26.07
CA LEU A 596 35.95 20.66 26.84
C LEU A 596 36.91 20.97 28.00
N LEU A 597 37.57 19.95 28.58
CA LEU A 597 38.60 20.14 29.59
C LEU A 597 39.92 20.66 28.98
N ASP A 598 40.33 20.14 27.83
CA ASP A 598 41.56 20.58 27.16
C ASP A 598 41.45 21.97 26.52
N VAL A 599 40.25 22.41 26.12
CA VAL A 599 40.00 23.75 25.58
C VAL A 599 39.85 24.83 26.68
N MET A 600 39.57 24.45 27.94
CA MET A 600 39.37 25.40 29.06
C MET A 600 40.60 25.61 29.96
N GLN A 601 41.83 25.46 29.44
CA GLN A 601 43.03 26.03 30.08
C GLN A 601 43.37 27.45 29.57
N PRO A 602 43.02 28.53 30.30
CA PRO A 602 43.49 29.86 29.96
C PRO A 602 44.98 30.04 30.26
N LYS A 603 45.76 30.39 29.23
CA LYS A 603 47.11 30.94 29.40
C LYS A 603 47.05 32.32 30.08
N CYS A 604 47.01 32.35 31.41
CA CYS A 604 47.23 33.56 32.20
C CYS A 604 47.86 33.22 33.56
N LEU A 605 49.20 33.20 33.63
CA LEU A 605 50.03 33.75 34.71
C LEU A 605 51.52 33.44 34.48
N SER A 606 52.12 34.19 33.55
CA SER A 606 53.58 34.30 33.45
C SER A 606 54.02 35.63 34.07
N TYR A 607 54.23 35.65 35.38
CA TYR A 607 55.08 36.65 36.04
C TYR A 607 55.91 35.99 37.13
N LYS A 608 57.19 35.75 36.83
CA LYS A 608 58.20 35.42 37.83
C LYS A 608 58.90 36.70 38.29
N ASN A 609 59.13 36.76 39.60
CA ASN A 609 60.22 37.45 40.28
C ASN A 609 60.32 38.99 40.15
N TYR A 610 60.08 39.68 41.27
CA TYR A 610 61.08 40.60 41.85
C TYR A 610 61.07 40.48 43.38
N GLN A 611 62.23 40.69 44.01
CA GLN A 611 62.48 40.45 45.44
C GLN A 611 62.29 41.71 46.30
N CYS A 612 61.67 41.55 47.47
CA CYS A 612 61.90 42.20 48.77
C CYS A 612 60.64 41.94 49.64
N GLY A 613 60.69 41.82 50.96
CA GLY A 613 61.77 42.13 51.90
C GLY A 613 61.19 42.95 53.04
N PHE A 614 61.51 42.54 54.28
CA PHE A 614 61.18 43.19 55.56
C PHE A 614 59.84 42.94 56.26
N GLN A 615 60.00 42.70 57.56
CA GLN A 615 58.98 42.55 58.60
C GLN A 615 58.53 43.93 59.13
N GLN A 616 57.47 43.89 59.94
CA GLN A 616 57.08 44.85 60.97
C GLN A 616 58.18 45.83 61.45
N ALA A 617 57.87 47.12 61.62
CA ALA A 617 57.43 47.64 62.93
C ALA A 617 57.37 49.20 63.03
N LYS A 618 56.49 49.66 63.94
CA LYS A 618 56.46 50.96 64.66
C LYS A 618 56.09 52.27 63.93
N GLN A 619 55.18 52.98 64.61
CA GLN A 619 55.09 54.45 64.83
C GLN A 619 55.07 55.34 63.56
N HIS A 620 54.06 56.18 63.35
CA HIS A 620 53.37 57.00 64.35
C HIS A 620 51.92 57.34 64.00
#